data_AF-A0A0F2NT49-F1
#
_entry.id   AF-A0A0F2NT49-F1
#
_cell.length_a   1.000
_cell.length_b   1.000
_cell.length_c   1.000
_cell.angle_alpha   90.00
_cell.angle_beta   90.00
_cell.angle_gamma   90.00
#
_symmetry.space_group_name_H-M   'P 1'
#
loop_
_entity.id
_entity.type
_entity.pdbx_description
1 polymer ?
#
loop_
_entity_poly.entity_id
_entity_poly.type
_entity_poly.pdbx_seq_one_letter_code
_entity_poly.pdbx_strand_id
1 'polypeptide(L)'
;MKKSGLVVLLVLILGLTSTIVAQQTQSASKKINTITKKGDYAILELRLNNEDEFRTIEGSETSLTRISIFTGKNQGAEVIRKGFEGMNTVVEILNDLKSNGWLLEQVYSMKGESLIITHYLLVRKK
;
A
#
# COMPACT_ATOMS: atom_id res chain seq x y z
N MET A 1 -35.67 -29.70 -25.54
CA MET A 1 -35.49 -28.90 -24.32
C MET A 1 -34.11 -29.05 -23.64
N LYS A 2 -33.07 -29.62 -24.27
CA LYS A 2 -31.74 -29.83 -23.62
C LYS A 2 -30.65 -28.80 -23.97
N LYS A 3 -30.81 -28.01 -25.05
CA LYS A 3 -29.75 -27.10 -25.53
C LYS A 3 -29.77 -25.71 -24.86
N SER A 4 -30.93 -25.19 -24.44
CA SER A 4 -31.01 -23.86 -23.82
C SER A 4 -30.43 -23.82 -22.41
N GLY A 5 -30.59 -24.89 -21.61
CA GLY A 5 -30.03 -24.97 -20.27
C GLY A 5 -28.49 -24.96 -20.24
N LEU A 6 -27.86 -25.57 -21.25
CA LEU A 6 -26.40 -25.58 -21.39
C LEU A 6 -25.85 -24.18 -21.71
N VAL A 7 -26.54 -23.41 -22.55
CA VAL A 7 -26.14 -22.05 -22.93
C VAL A 7 -26.29 -21.10 -21.75
N VAL A 8 -27.39 -21.21 -20.99
CA VAL A 8 -27.59 -20.40 -19.77
C VAL A 8 -26.52 -20.71 -18.72
N LEU A 9 -26.15 -21.98 -18.54
CA LEU A 9 -25.09 -22.37 -17.62
C LEU A 9 -23.70 -21.84 -18.06
N LEU A 10 -23.40 -21.87 -19.36
CA LEU A 10 -22.15 -21.33 -19.92
C LEU A 10 -22.04 -19.81 -19.75
N VAL A 11 -23.14 -19.07 -19.96
CA VAL A 11 -23.19 -17.61 -19.72
C VAL A 11 -23.03 -17.28 -18.24
N LEU A 12 -23.58 -18.11 -17.34
CA LEU A 12 -23.43 -17.91 -15.90
C LEU A 12 -21.97 -18.14 -15.44
N ILE A 13 -21.31 -19.17 -15.96
CA ILE A 13 -19.90 -19.49 -15.63
C ILE A 13 -18.96 -18.40 -16.17
N LEU A 14 -19.19 -17.91 -17.40
CA LEU A 14 -18.43 -16.79 -17.98
C LEU A 14 -18.68 -15.46 -17.23
N GLY A 15 -19.89 -15.25 -16.71
CA GLY A 15 -20.19 -14.12 -15.84
C GLY A 15 -19.46 -14.17 -14.50
N LEU A 16 -19.36 -15.35 -13.89
CA LEU A 16 -18.69 -15.53 -12.59
C LEU A 16 -17.18 -15.34 -12.68
N THR A 17 -16.51 -15.78 -13.75
CA THR A 17 -15.06 -15.59 -13.91
C THR A 17 -14.67 -14.12 -14.10
N SER A 18 -15.58 -13.27 -14.60
CA SER A 18 -15.32 -11.83 -14.75
C SER A 18 -15.28 -11.05 -13.43
N THR A 19 -15.82 -11.61 -12.34
CA THR A 19 -15.81 -10.97 -11.02
C THR A 19 -14.56 -11.27 -10.19
N ILE A 20 -13.83 -12.35 -10.52
CA ILE A 20 -12.67 -12.81 -9.72
C ILE A 20 -11.43 -11.92 -9.95
N VAL A 21 -11.35 -11.21 -11.07
CA VAL A 21 -10.19 -10.34 -11.39
C VAL A 21 -10.33 -8.93 -10.78
N ALA A 22 -11.47 -8.60 -10.16
CA ALA A 22 -11.72 -7.27 -9.61
C ALA A 22 -11.18 -7.06 -8.19
N GLN A 23 -10.70 -8.12 -7.51
CA GLN A 23 -10.06 -8.00 -6.20
C GLN A 23 -8.58 -7.63 -6.34
N GLN A 24 -8.31 -6.65 -7.20
CA GLN A 24 -7.00 -6.03 -7.31
C GLN A 24 -6.84 -5.13 -6.09
N THR A 25 -5.98 -5.51 -5.15
CA THR A 25 -5.55 -4.70 -4.00
C THR A 25 -5.49 -3.24 -4.41
N GLN A 26 -6.44 -2.43 -3.92
CA GLN A 26 -6.61 -1.06 -4.40
C GLN A 26 -5.26 -0.33 -4.34
N SER A 27 -4.77 0.10 -5.50
CA SER A 27 -3.41 0.64 -5.63
C SER A 27 -3.25 1.91 -4.78
N ALA A 28 -2.05 2.11 -4.24
CA ALA A 28 -1.77 3.21 -3.32
C ALA A 28 -1.97 4.55 -4.02
N SER A 29 -1.54 4.64 -5.28
CA SER A 29 -1.72 5.83 -6.12
C SER A 29 -3.19 6.19 -6.30
N LYS A 30 -4.10 5.22 -6.51
CA LYS A 30 -5.54 5.49 -6.62
C LYS A 30 -6.09 6.18 -5.36
N LYS A 31 -5.69 5.73 -4.17
CA LYS A 31 -6.17 6.31 -2.90
C LYS A 31 -5.63 7.71 -2.65
N ILE A 32 -4.35 7.96 -2.92
CA ILE A 32 -3.77 9.28 -2.65
C ILE A 32 -4.05 10.30 -3.75
N ASN A 33 -4.29 9.85 -4.99
CA ASN A 33 -4.54 10.76 -6.11
C ASN A 33 -5.92 11.44 -6.06
N THR A 34 -6.89 10.88 -5.33
CA THR A 34 -8.23 11.47 -5.15
C THR A 34 -8.21 12.71 -4.27
N ILE A 35 -7.20 12.85 -3.40
CA ILE A 35 -7.11 13.92 -2.41
C ILE A 35 -5.92 14.85 -2.63
N THR A 36 -5.04 14.55 -3.58
CA THR A 36 -3.85 15.35 -3.89
C THR A 36 -3.93 15.98 -5.28
N LYS A 37 -3.06 16.93 -5.57
CA LYS A 37 -2.86 17.56 -6.88
C LYS A 37 -1.37 17.72 -7.21
N LYS A 38 -1.05 18.07 -8.46
CA LYS A 38 0.33 18.38 -8.87
C LYS A 38 0.96 19.40 -7.92
N GLY A 39 2.18 19.13 -7.49
CA GLY A 39 2.93 19.92 -6.52
C GLY A 39 2.72 19.50 -5.06
N ASP A 40 1.69 18.70 -4.74
CA ASP A 40 1.54 18.15 -3.40
C ASP A 40 2.59 17.05 -3.14
N TYR A 41 2.83 16.79 -1.85
CA TYR A 41 3.73 15.75 -1.38
C TYR A 41 3.00 14.58 -0.72
N ALA A 42 3.66 13.44 -0.71
CA ALA A 42 3.30 12.25 0.06
C ALA A 42 4.55 11.72 0.75
N ILE A 43 4.38 11.14 1.93
CA ILE A 43 5.44 10.44 2.65
C ILE A 43 5.02 8.98 2.76
N LEU A 44 5.79 8.08 2.16
CA LEU A 44 5.73 6.67 2.48
C LEU A 44 6.63 6.44 3.70
N GLU A 45 6.04 6.06 4.82
CA GLU A 45 6.72 5.67 6.06
C GLU A 45 6.86 4.15 6.10
N LEU A 46 8.09 3.66 6.20
CA LEU A 46 8.39 2.29 6.62
C LEU A 46 8.85 2.33 8.07
N ARG A 47 8.15 1.62 8.94
CA ARG A 47 8.52 1.44 10.35
C ARG A 47 8.95 0.00 10.57
N LEU A 48 10.14 -0.19 11.12
CA LEU A 48 10.71 -1.48 11.50
C LEU A 48 11.07 -1.49 12.98
N ASN A 49 10.89 -2.63 13.63
CA ASN A 49 11.36 -2.84 15.00
C ASN A 49 12.87 -3.08 15.01
N ASN A 50 13.53 -2.59 16.05
CA ASN A 50 14.90 -2.98 16.37
C ASN A 50 14.86 -4.31 17.14
N GLU A 51 15.40 -5.38 16.56
CA GLU A 51 15.21 -6.76 17.05
C GLU A 51 15.82 -7.04 18.44
N ASP A 52 16.74 -6.18 18.92
CA ASP A 52 17.38 -6.34 20.23
C ASP A 52 16.44 -6.08 21.42
N GLU A 53 15.31 -5.40 21.24
CA GLU A 53 14.37 -5.07 22.34
C GLU A 53 13.12 -5.96 22.42
N PHE A 54 12.88 -6.86 21.45
CA PHE A 54 11.66 -7.69 21.40
C PHE A 54 11.96 -9.20 21.41
N ARG A 55 13.04 -9.61 22.09
CA ARG A 55 13.21 -11.01 22.48
C ARG A 55 12.35 -11.26 23.72
N THR A 56 11.44 -12.23 23.66
CA THR A 56 10.32 -12.53 24.60
C THR A 56 9.07 -11.69 24.28
N ILE A 57 7.88 -12.23 24.06
CA ILE A 57 7.19 -13.44 24.54
C ILE A 57 6.37 -14.01 23.36
N GLU A 58 6.16 -15.33 23.33
CA GLU A 58 5.31 -16.04 22.36
C GLU A 58 4.06 -15.24 21.94
N GLY A 59 3.87 -15.08 20.62
CA GLY A 59 2.53 -14.90 20.04
C GLY A 59 2.02 -13.47 19.78
N SER A 60 2.81 -12.41 19.97
CA SER A 60 2.39 -11.07 19.54
C SER A 60 2.93 -10.77 18.13
N GLU A 61 2.05 -10.76 17.11
CA GLU A 61 2.34 -10.04 15.87
C GLU A 61 2.65 -8.58 16.24
N THR A 62 3.92 -8.20 16.28
CA THR A 62 4.32 -6.88 16.78
C THR A 62 3.76 -5.81 15.85
N SER A 63 2.67 -5.14 16.28
CA SER A 63 1.86 -4.14 15.54
C SER A 63 2.61 -2.88 15.06
N LEU A 64 3.92 -2.84 15.28
CA LEU A 64 4.80 -1.70 15.07
C LEU A 64 5.46 -1.74 13.69
N THR A 65 5.78 -2.92 13.15
CA THR A 65 6.36 -3.04 11.82
C THR A 65 5.27 -2.85 10.76
N ARG A 66 5.32 -1.73 10.04
CA ARG A 66 4.23 -1.32 9.16
C ARG A 66 4.69 -0.39 8.04
N ILE A 67 3.82 -0.25 7.05
CA ILE A 67 3.91 0.75 6.00
C ILE A 67 2.71 1.70 6.13
N SER A 68 2.97 3.01 6.17
CA SER A 68 1.93 4.03 6.12
C SER A 68 2.20 5.05 5.01
N ILE A 69 1.16 5.65 4.44
CA ILE A 69 1.28 6.80 3.52
C ILE A 69 0.57 8.00 4.11
N PHE A 70 1.30 9.11 4.22
CA PHE A 70 0.80 10.40 4.65
C PHE A 70 0.78 11.38 3.48
N THR A 71 -0.12 12.36 3.55
CA THR A 71 -0.16 13.49 2.62
C THR A 71 -0.43 14.77 3.42
N GLY A 72 -0.06 15.92 2.87
CA GLY A 72 -0.41 17.22 3.47
C GLY A 72 -1.91 17.54 3.47
N LYS A 73 -2.77 16.65 2.96
CA LYS A 73 -4.22 16.86 2.79
C LYS A 73 -5.07 16.09 3.80
N ASN A 74 -4.48 15.13 4.52
CA ASN A 74 -5.22 14.27 5.45
C ASN A 74 -5.03 14.66 6.93
N GLN A 75 -4.80 15.95 7.22
CA GLN A 75 -4.71 16.48 8.59
C GLN A 75 -3.72 15.74 9.52
N GLY A 76 -2.62 15.23 8.97
CA GLY A 76 -1.64 14.45 9.73
C GLY A 76 -2.02 12.98 9.97
N ALA A 77 -3.20 12.55 9.55
CA ALA A 77 -3.61 11.16 9.58
C ALA A 77 -3.05 10.37 8.37
N GLU A 78 -2.83 9.08 8.58
CA GLU A 78 -2.42 8.15 7.54
C GLU A 78 -3.57 7.90 6.54
N VAL A 79 -3.28 8.03 5.25
CA VAL A 79 -4.21 7.73 4.15
C VAL A 79 -4.23 6.23 3.88
N ILE A 80 -3.08 5.58 4.06
CA ILE A 80 -2.91 4.14 3.95
C ILE A 80 -2.12 3.69 5.17
N ARG A 81 -2.56 2.58 5.76
CA ARG A 81 -1.82 1.83 6.80
C ARG A 81 -1.93 0.36 6.45
N LYS A 82 -0.79 -0.34 6.38
CA LYS A 82 -0.70 -1.78 6.10
C LYS A 82 0.37 -2.41 6.98
N GLY A 83 0.19 -3.69 7.31
CA GLY A 83 1.26 -4.49 7.90
C GLY A 83 2.46 -4.59 6.96
N PHE A 84 3.64 -4.86 7.50
CA PHE A 84 4.83 -5.08 6.69
C PHE A 84 4.92 -6.54 6.25
N GLU A 85 4.67 -6.80 4.97
CA GLU A 85 4.69 -8.15 4.38
C GLU A 85 6.05 -8.48 3.73
N GLY A 86 7.03 -7.58 3.83
CA GLY A 86 8.38 -7.75 3.31
C GLY A 86 8.86 -6.59 2.45
N MET A 87 10.14 -6.61 2.10
CA MET A 87 10.79 -5.49 1.41
C MET A 87 10.21 -5.25 0.00
N ASN A 88 9.71 -6.30 -0.66
CA ASN A 88 9.10 -6.18 -1.97
C ASN A 88 7.87 -5.26 -1.95
N THR A 89 7.10 -5.25 -0.85
CA THR A 89 5.93 -4.37 -0.69
C THR A 89 6.31 -2.89 -0.81
N VAL A 90 7.47 -2.49 -0.31
CA VAL A 90 7.97 -1.11 -0.42
C VAL A 90 8.24 -0.77 -1.88
N VAL A 91 8.93 -1.65 -2.59
CA VAL A 91 9.28 -1.48 -4.01
C VAL A 91 8.02 -1.43 -4.88
N GLU A 92 7.04 -2.30 -4.62
CA GLU A 92 5.76 -2.32 -5.33
C GLU A 92 5.00 -1.00 -5.17
N ILE A 93 4.91 -0.49 -3.94
CA ILE A 93 4.25 0.81 -3.68
C ILE A 93 5.00 1.93 -4.38
N LEU A 94 6.34 1.99 -4.26
CA LEU A 94 7.13 3.02 -4.92
C LEU A 94 6.99 2.99 -6.45
N ASN A 95 6.90 1.80 -7.05
CA ASN A 95 6.69 1.62 -8.48
C ASN A 95 5.26 2.02 -8.91
N ASP A 96 4.23 1.68 -8.13
CA ASP A 96 2.86 2.15 -8.34
C ASP A 96 2.80 3.68 -8.30
N LEU A 97 3.40 4.31 -7.28
CA LEU A 97 3.44 5.77 -7.18
C LEU A 97 4.20 6.40 -8.36
N LYS A 98 5.36 5.85 -8.71
CA LYS A 98 6.19 6.35 -9.83
C LYS A 98 5.46 6.30 -11.16
N SER A 99 4.84 5.16 -11.48
CA SER A 99 4.06 5.00 -12.71
C SER A 99 2.85 5.94 -12.79
N ASN A 100 2.36 6.39 -11.62
CA ASN A 100 1.23 7.30 -11.49
C ASN A 100 1.64 8.76 -11.20
N GLY A 101 2.86 9.16 -11.59
CA GLY A 101 3.25 10.57 -11.64
C GLY A 101 3.85 11.15 -10.36
N TRP A 102 4.16 10.29 -9.39
CA TRP A 102 4.93 10.68 -8.20
C TRP A 102 6.43 10.51 -8.46
N LEU A 103 7.23 11.46 -7.97
CA LEU A 103 8.68 11.40 -8.05
C LEU A 103 9.24 11.31 -6.64
N LEU A 104 10.09 10.32 -6.38
CA LEU A 104 10.88 10.25 -5.15
C LEU A 104 11.88 11.41 -5.16
N GLU A 105 11.76 12.30 -4.17
CA GLU A 105 12.59 13.50 -4.04
C GLU A 105 13.67 13.31 -2.97
N GLN A 106 13.31 12.70 -1.84
CA GLN A 106 14.24 12.49 -0.74
C GLN A 106 13.94 11.18 0.00
N VAL A 107 14.98 10.59 0.56
CA VAL A 107 14.88 9.49 1.52
C VAL A 107 15.67 9.88 2.76
N TYR A 108 15.07 9.69 3.93
CA TYR A 108 15.76 9.88 5.19
C TYR A 108 15.25 8.87 6.22
N SER A 109 16.11 8.52 7.17
CA SER A 109 15.78 7.58 8.23
C SER A 109 16.03 8.21 9.59
N MET A 110 15.16 7.86 10.53
CA MET A 110 15.26 8.20 11.94
C MET A 110 15.40 6.88 12.70
N LYS A 111 16.51 6.72 13.42
CA LYS A 111 16.74 5.56 14.27
C LYS A 111 16.58 5.99 15.72
N GLY A 112 15.56 5.44 16.38
CA GLY A 112 15.42 5.46 17.82
C GLY A 112 16.00 4.21 18.46
N GLU A 113 15.77 4.06 19.76
CA GLU A 113 16.19 2.88 20.54
C GLU A 113 15.43 1.62 20.07
N SER A 114 14.10 1.72 20.01
CA SER A 114 13.22 0.60 19.66
C SER A 114 12.81 0.50 18.19
N LEU A 115 12.89 1.60 17.44
CA LEU A 115 12.30 1.72 16.09
C LEU A 115 13.26 2.35 15.10
N ILE A 116 13.22 1.82 13.88
CA ILE A 116 13.80 2.44 12.69
C ILE A 116 12.65 2.90 11.82
N ILE A 117 12.60 4.20 11.51
CA ILE A 117 11.61 4.79 10.64
C ILE A 117 12.31 5.33 9.41
N THR A 118 11.91 4.90 8.23
CA THR A 118 12.40 5.42 6.95
C THR A 118 11.27 6.12 6.22
N HIS A 119 11.50 7.38 5.86
CA HIS A 119 10.58 8.19 5.07
C HIS A 119 11.10 8.31 3.64
N TYR A 120 10.22 7.98 2.70
CA TYR A 120 10.38 8.29 1.29
C TYR A 120 9.47 9.47 0.97
N LEU A 121 10.06 10.64 0.75
CA LEU A 121 9.34 11.85 0.36
C LEU A 121 9.12 11.82 -1.15
N LEU A 122 7.85 11.83 -1.57
CA LEU A 122 7.46 11.87 -2.96
C LEU A 122 6.71 13.17 -3.28
N VAL A 123 6.96 13.73 -4.45
CA VAL A 123 6.24 14.89 -4.98
C VAL A 123 5.44 14.49 -6.20
N ARG A 124 4.17 14.91 -6.25
CA ARG A 124 3.31 14.66 -7.41
C ARG A 124 3.69 15.61 -8.54
N LYS A 125 4.23 15.07 -9.63
CA LYS A 125 4.63 15.84 -10.82
C LYS A 125 3.53 15.89 -11.90
N LYS A 126 2.60 14.93 -11.90
CA LYS A 126 1.48 14.83 -12.84
C LYS A 126 0.13 14.88 -12.13
#